data_AF-A0AAV1HYY2-F1
#
_entry.id   AF-A0AAV1HYY2-F1
#
_cell.length_a   1.000
_cell.length_b   1.000
_cell.length_c   1.000
_cell.angle_alpha   90.00
_cell.angle_beta   90.00
_cell.angle_gamma   90.00
#
_symmetry.space_group_name_H-M   'P 1'
#
loop_
_entity.id
_entity.type
_entity.pdbx_description
1 polymer ?
#
loop_
_entity_poly.entity_id
_entity_poly.type
_entity_poly.pdbx_seq_one_letter_code
_entity_poly.pdbx_strand_id
1 'polypeptide(L)'
;MRPLSPSVYTVQRISTTPGLRKSAQEAKRPSLLRQTKSKLILSLFLAACIAGLYIHFVGPEDVEGAAVKATRAESASLYGTTLPSSSPTAAHGLLPIFPWKERFANTTVCSDDCAGHANDGICDDGRDGSGRVHCDLGRDCSDCGPWAHLHRKDEAVATPVAALSAMGVDVYTKQTRTVPFFMMPFTNPKHDVDVSGQMHVNGHIEIGLTQVWYTILKGQCVPAVRQSTAPLLPQHGLVLDVGSNFGYYALYAAAHGCRVVAWEPVPKFRHFIEYGLQLNNFQPHVLVRPTAVADRDGGLYTLKVPQRGIWGTASIGGGNIDEAIDNEGAYEAIEVRGERVDSVVKEDVLLLKLDVEGFEPTAFRSSNGLFDKHRVANVVMEYSPGVYDRTQRWDDYLDWPNMLLFLVENNFTLLHMRDDLVNIPLLGTAFRGQLPMLEEITPENLQYDVKDAEQLAARTMGCTPPRQLSELWPLHWEGCNFIPEDLHPKSFRGYFGHNTNVWATIDINAVQVGGPVGVQSLNQSSTDWSGIAVSALIWQYVARNFSLWRGWQQKADSCPMQSQEDQ
;
A
#
# COMPACT_ATOMS: atom_id res chain seq x y z
N MET A 1 3.80 -50.85 -9.80
CA MET A 1 4.75 -50.86 -10.93
C MET A 1 6.06 -50.28 -10.43
N ARG A 2 7.20 -50.95 -10.69
CA ARG A 2 8.53 -50.53 -10.20
C ARG A 2 9.06 -49.29 -10.94
N PRO A 3 9.91 -48.46 -10.31
CA PRO A 3 10.48 -47.23 -10.87
C PRO A 3 11.78 -47.47 -11.62
N LEU A 4 12.14 -46.58 -12.56
CA LEU A 4 13.43 -46.55 -13.24
C LEU A 4 14.00 -45.13 -13.33
N SER A 5 15.13 -44.92 -12.64
CA SER A 5 16.32 -44.15 -13.04
C SER A 5 17.53 -44.93 -12.44
N PRO A 6 18.83 -44.62 -12.69
CA PRO A 6 19.42 -43.50 -13.42
C PRO A 6 20.58 -43.91 -14.38
N SER A 7 21.13 -42.94 -15.14
CA SER A 7 22.43 -43.10 -15.81
C SER A 7 23.32 -41.89 -15.59
N VAL A 8 24.50 -42.18 -15.04
CA VAL A 8 25.63 -41.31 -14.71
C VAL A 8 26.61 -41.28 -15.89
N TYR A 9 27.25 -40.15 -16.16
CA TYR A 9 28.58 -40.11 -16.79
C TYR A 9 29.49 -39.11 -16.07
N THR A 10 30.74 -39.50 -15.89
CA THR A 10 31.76 -38.81 -15.09
C THR A 10 33.08 -38.72 -15.89
N VAL A 11 33.90 -37.70 -15.55
CA VAL A 11 35.37 -37.57 -15.75
C VAL A 11 35.79 -37.06 -17.16
N GLN A 12 36.68 -36.07 -17.39
CA GLN A 12 37.97 -35.76 -16.74
C GLN A 12 38.46 -34.31 -17.03
N ARG A 13 39.23 -33.74 -16.10
CA ARG A 13 40.04 -32.50 -16.22
C ARG A 13 41.30 -32.71 -17.07
N ILE A 14 41.73 -31.68 -17.81
CA ILE A 14 43.14 -31.42 -18.14
C ILE A 14 43.43 -29.91 -18.02
N SER A 15 44.47 -29.57 -17.26
CA SER A 15 45.09 -28.26 -17.12
C SER A 15 46.33 -28.15 -18.02
N THR A 16 46.59 -27.00 -18.65
CA THR A 16 47.94 -26.45 -18.90
C THR A 16 47.86 -25.04 -19.50
N THR A 17 48.40 -24.03 -18.81
CA THR A 17 49.12 -22.86 -19.37
C THR A 17 50.64 -23.20 -19.37
N PRO A 18 51.60 -22.44 -19.97
CA PRO A 18 51.58 -21.01 -20.33
C PRO A 18 52.32 -20.61 -21.65
N GLY A 19 52.21 -19.32 -22.04
CA GLY A 19 53.38 -18.53 -22.47
C GLY A 19 53.42 -17.87 -23.86
N LEU A 20 53.91 -16.63 -23.84
CA LEU A 20 54.67 -15.89 -24.88
C LEU A 20 53.98 -14.85 -25.80
N ARG A 21 54.06 -13.59 -25.34
CA ARG A 21 54.71 -12.39 -25.94
C ARG A 21 54.55 -12.03 -27.43
N LYS A 22 54.12 -10.76 -27.59
CA LYS A 22 54.57 -9.69 -28.52
C LYS A 22 54.30 -9.87 -30.02
N SER A 23 53.54 -8.93 -30.61
CA SER A 23 54.13 -7.80 -31.38
C SER A 23 53.05 -6.89 -31.94
N ALA A 24 53.28 -5.58 -31.85
CA ALA A 24 52.53 -4.52 -32.50
C ALA A 24 52.71 -4.57 -34.03
N GLN A 25 51.68 -4.20 -34.78
CA GLN A 25 51.85 -3.63 -36.12
C GLN A 25 50.70 -2.66 -36.43
N GLU A 26 51.09 -1.40 -36.63
CA GLU A 26 50.31 -0.35 -37.24
C GLU A 26 49.95 -0.71 -38.69
N ALA A 27 48.70 -0.47 -39.07
CA ALA A 27 48.33 -0.35 -40.48
C ALA A 27 47.15 0.63 -40.68
N LYS A 28 47.53 1.86 -40.99
CA LYS A 28 46.98 2.74 -42.04
C LYS A 28 45.46 2.77 -42.25
N ARG A 29 44.87 3.90 -41.84
CA ARG A 29 43.64 4.48 -42.41
C ARG A 29 43.81 4.78 -43.91
N PRO A 30 42.76 4.57 -44.72
CA PRO A 30 42.47 5.42 -45.86
C PRO A 30 41.30 6.36 -45.58
N SER A 31 41.49 7.62 -45.97
CA SER A 31 40.54 8.71 -46.08
C SER A 31 39.53 8.51 -47.21
N LEU A 32 38.26 8.88 -47.00
CA LEU A 32 37.38 9.66 -47.90
C LEU A 32 35.93 9.59 -47.35
N LEU A 33 35.44 10.61 -46.64
CA LEU A 33 34.70 11.74 -47.23
C LEU A 33 33.70 11.32 -48.33
N ARG A 34 32.46 11.02 -47.92
CA ARG A 34 31.20 11.53 -48.50
C ARG A 34 29.98 10.82 -47.87
N GLN A 35 29.38 11.48 -46.88
CA GLN A 35 27.91 11.62 -46.70
C GLN A 35 27.65 12.43 -45.42
N THR A 36 28.14 13.66 -45.42
CA THR A 36 27.71 14.71 -44.49
C THR A 36 26.49 15.39 -45.10
N LYS A 37 25.31 15.12 -44.52
CA LYS A 37 24.12 15.98 -44.39
C LYS A 37 22.95 15.06 -44.05
N SER A 38 22.71 14.88 -42.75
CA SER A 38 21.43 14.47 -42.11
C SER A 38 21.58 14.05 -40.63
N LYS A 39 22.77 14.17 -40.01
CA LYS A 39 22.99 13.84 -38.58
C LYS A 39 23.61 14.96 -37.74
N LEU A 40 23.22 16.21 -38.00
CA LEU A 40 23.67 17.37 -37.20
C LEU A 40 22.52 18.30 -36.78
N ILE A 41 21.32 17.75 -36.58
CA ILE A 41 20.16 18.49 -36.02
C ILE A 41 19.64 17.85 -34.72
N LEU A 42 20.05 16.63 -34.35
CA LEU A 42 19.54 15.97 -33.14
C LEU A 42 20.45 16.06 -31.91
N SER A 43 21.69 16.53 -32.05
CA SER A 43 22.66 16.67 -30.95
C SER A 43 22.83 18.11 -30.44
N LEU A 44 22.06 19.07 -30.97
CA LEU A 44 22.05 20.47 -30.51
C LEU A 44 20.79 20.87 -29.72
N PHE A 45 19.83 19.96 -29.55
CA PHE A 45 18.65 20.20 -28.68
C PHE A 45 18.78 19.58 -27.27
N LEU A 46 19.70 18.64 -27.05
CA LEU A 46 19.89 18.03 -25.71
C LEU A 46 20.93 18.74 -24.84
N ALA A 47 21.76 19.64 -25.40
CA ALA A 47 22.79 20.38 -24.66
C ALA A 47 22.33 21.76 -24.15
N ALA A 48 21.09 22.18 -24.45
CA ALA A 48 20.58 23.50 -24.09
C ALA A 48 19.67 23.54 -22.84
N CYS A 49 19.51 22.42 -22.12
CA CYS A 49 18.78 22.39 -20.84
C CYS A 49 19.68 22.19 -19.61
N ILE A 50 21.00 22.06 -19.76
CA ILE A 50 21.94 21.84 -18.63
C ILE A 50 22.90 23.02 -18.40
N ALA A 51 22.80 24.12 -19.15
CA ALA A 51 23.65 25.29 -18.93
C ALA A 51 22.83 26.58 -18.94
N GLY A 52 22.41 27.02 -17.76
CA GLY A 52 21.70 28.29 -17.62
C GLY A 52 21.30 28.64 -16.20
N LEU A 53 22.24 28.73 -15.26
CA LEU A 53 22.23 29.70 -14.15
C LEU A 53 23.53 29.62 -13.34
N TYR A 54 24.55 30.30 -13.85
CA TYR A 54 25.63 30.86 -13.05
C TYR A 54 26.06 32.15 -13.75
N ILE A 55 25.94 33.31 -13.07
CA ILE A 55 27.00 34.31 -12.92
C ILE A 55 26.53 35.53 -12.08
N HIS A 56 27.25 35.69 -10.96
CA HIS A 56 27.69 36.88 -10.20
C HIS A 56 26.73 37.96 -9.67
N PHE A 57 26.79 38.15 -8.34
CA PHE A 57 27.37 39.37 -7.74
C PHE A 57 28.33 38.98 -6.59
N VAL A 58 29.52 39.58 -6.57
CA VAL A 58 30.51 39.55 -5.49
C VAL A 58 30.65 40.99 -4.98
N GLY A 59 30.65 41.15 -3.65
CA GLY A 59 31.18 42.31 -2.93
C GLY A 59 31.81 41.80 -1.62
N PRO A 60 32.98 42.31 -1.19
CA PRO A 60 33.83 41.67 -0.18
C PRO A 60 33.59 42.17 1.26
N GLU A 61 34.34 41.56 2.20
CA GLU A 61 34.57 41.92 3.62
C GLU A 61 33.50 41.34 4.59
N ASP A 62 33.81 40.63 5.69
CA ASP A 62 35.05 40.46 6.45
C ASP A 62 35.09 39.11 7.19
N VAL A 63 36.32 38.69 7.49
CA VAL A 63 36.68 37.51 8.27
C VAL A 63 36.73 37.89 9.75
N GLU A 64 36.02 37.16 10.62
CA GLU A 64 36.52 36.89 11.96
C GLU A 64 35.92 35.58 12.51
N GLY A 65 36.81 34.70 12.97
CA GLY A 65 36.48 33.35 13.40
C GLY A 65 35.97 33.28 14.84
N ALA A 66 35.29 32.18 15.16
CA ALA A 66 35.27 31.67 16.52
C ALA A 66 35.06 30.16 16.54
N ALA A 67 35.87 29.54 17.39
CA ALA A 67 36.08 28.12 17.56
C ALA A 67 34.85 27.31 18.01
N VAL A 68 34.88 26.07 17.53
CA VAL A 68 34.35 24.84 18.12
C VAL A 68 34.24 24.88 19.65
N LYS A 69 33.03 24.64 20.16
CA LYS A 69 32.81 23.98 21.46
C LYS A 69 31.74 22.90 21.30
N ALA A 70 32.20 21.66 21.16
CA ALA A 70 31.40 20.48 21.43
C ALA A 70 31.02 20.50 22.92
N THR A 71 29.73 20.58 23.20
CA THR A 71 29.19 20.27 24.53
C THR A 71 28.37 18.99 24.42
N ARG A 72 28.88 17.98 25.12
CA ARG A 72 28.28 16.67 25.36
C ARG A 72 27.07 16.91 26.27
N ALA A 73 25.86 16.71 25.76
CA ALA A 73 24.65 16.66 26.57
C ALA A 73 24.24 15.19 26.75
N GLU A 74 24.15 14.80 28.01
CA GLU A 74 23.86 13.46 28.50
C GLU A 74 22.42 13.05 28.15
N SER A 75 22.27 11.87 27.53
CA SER A 75 20.99 11.20 27.38
C SER A 75 20.58 10.57 28.70
N ALA A 76 19.67 11.22 29.42
CA ALA A 76 18.99 10.63 30.56
C ALA A 76 17.94 9.62 30.06
N SER A 77 18.29 8.35 30.21
CA SER A 77 17.39 7.20 30.10
C SER A 77 16.33 7.27 31.21
N LEU A 78 15.06 7.29 30.81
CA LEU A 78 13.91 7.04 31.69
C LEU A 78 12.95 6.06 30.98
N TYR A 79 13.42 4.82 30.85
CA TYR A 79 12.54 3.65 30.69
C TYR A 79 12.48 2.93 32.04
N GLY A 80 11.29 2.80 32.60
CA GLY A 80 11.13 2.19 33.91
C GLY A 80 9.69 1.96 34.33
N THR A 81 8.90 1.24 33.52
CA THR A 81 7.74 0.51 34.05
C THR A 81 7.68 -0.89 33.45
N THR A 82 8.04 -1.85 34.27
CA THR A 82 8.00 -3.30 34.06
C THR A 82 6.57 -3.78 33.84
N LEU A 83 6.28 -4.32 32.65
CA LEU A 83 5.07 -5.14 32.43
C LEU A 83 5.28 -6.51 33.08
N PRO A 84 4.36 -7.01 33.91
CA PRO A 84 4.52 -8.29 34.58
C PRO A 84 4.40 -9.44 33.57
N SER A 85 5.44 -10.28 33.52
CA SER A 85 5.42 -11.57 32.86
C SER A 85 4.57 -12.54 33.66
N SER A 86 3.45 -12.95 33.09
CA SER A 86 2.82 -14.21 33.46
C SER A 86 2.32 -14.89 32.20
N SER A 87 2.97 -16.00 31.88
CA SER A 87 2.52 -16.95 30.87
C SER A 87 1.47 -17.86 31.53
N PRO A 88 0.27 -18.00 30.96
CA PRO A 88 -0.52 -19.18 31.14
C PRO A 88 -0.47 -19.98 29.84
N THR A 89 0.32 -21.05 29.85
CA THR A 89 0.07 -22.21 28.98
C THR A 89 -1.28 -22.81 29.38
N ALA A 90 -2.34 -22.38 28.71
CA ALA A 90 -3.67 -22.97 28.81
C ALA A 90 -4.16 -23.36 27.42
N ALA A 91 -4.61 -24.60 27.28
CA ALA A 91 -5.20 -25.14 26.07
C ALA A 91 -6.36 -24.25 25.59
N HIS A 92 -6.14 -23.51 24.50
CA HIS A 92 -7.18 -22.71 23.88
C HIS A 92 -8.13 -23.62 23.10
N GLY A 93 -9.20 -24.08 23.76
CA GLY A 93 -10.44 -24.39 23.07
C GLY A 93 -10.83 -23.18 22.21
N LEU A 94 -11.26 -23.47 20.98
CA LEU A 94 -11.66 -22.49 19.95
C LEU A 94 -12.70 -21.52 20.51
N LEU A 95 -12.27 -20.32 20.94
CA LEU A 95 -13.18 -19.24 21.24
C LEU A 95 -13.75 -18.73 19.91
N PRO A 96 -15.06 -18.43 19.81
CA PRO A 96 -15.61 -17.77 18.64
C PRO A 96 -14.84 -16.47 18.38
N ILE A 97 -14.67 -16.07 17.11
CA ILE A 97 -13.97 -14.83 16.72
C ILE A 97 -14.69 -13.59 17.28
N PHE A 98 -16.02 -13.69 17.46
CA PHE A 98 -16.88 -12.66 18.08
C PHE A 98 -17.66 -13.25 19.27
N PRO A 99 -17.01 -13.63 20.39
CA PRO A 99 -17.66 -14.24 21.53
C PRO A 99 -18.43 -13.23 22.41
N TRP A 100 -18.49 -11.95 22.01
CA TRP A 100 -18.97 -10.84 22.85
C TRP A 100 -20.35 -10.29 22.45
N LYS A 101 -21.08 -10.90 21.51
CA LYS A 101 -22.44 -10.42 21.14
C LYS A 101 -23.39 -10.33 22.36
N GLU A 102 -23.18 -11.15 23.39
CA GLU A 102 -23.97 -11.14 24.63
C GLU A 102 -23.39 -10.24 25.75
N ARG A 103 -22.30 -9.50 25.50
CA ARG A 103 -21.56 -8.73 26.52
C ARG A 103 -21.71 -7.21 26.41
N PHE A 104 -22.52 -6.72 25.49
CA PHE A 104 -22.77 -5.28 25.37
C PHE A 104 -23.96 -4.82 26.22
N ALA A 105 -23.85 -3.62 26.77
CA ALA A 105 -24.95 -2.88 27.35
C ALA A 105 -25.06 -1.50 26.68
N ASN A 106 -26.29 -0.99 26.58
CA ASN A 106 -26.48 0.42 26.25
C ASN A 106 -25.97 1.26 27.43
N THR A 107 -24.99 2.10 27.14
CA THR A 107 -24.39 3.00 28.11
C THR A 107 -24.49 4.42 27.59
N THR A 108 -24.76 5.36 28.48
CA THR A 108 -24.75 6.79 28.19
C THR A 108 -23.69 7.45 29.08
N VAL A 109 -22.75 8.16 28.45
CA VAL A 109 -21.64 8.83 29.13
C VAL A 109 -21.75 10.33 28.95
N CYS A 110 -21.56 11.06 30.04
CA CYS A 110 -21.47 12.51 30.06
C CYS A 110 -20.63 12.92 31.28
N SER A 111 -19.42 13.42 31.05
CA SER A 111 -18.49 13.81 32.12
C SER A 111 -18.16 15.29 32.16
N ASP A 112 -18.28 16.02 31.04
CA ASP A 112 -17.89 17.44 30.92
C ASP A 112 -16.52 17.75 31.53
N ASP A 113 -15.55 16.85 31.31
CA ASP A 113 -14.22 16.89 31.91
C ASP A 113 -13.10 17.07 30.87
N CYS A 114 -13.46 17.49 29.64
CA CYS A 114 -12.50 17.86 28.61
C CYS A 114 -11.86 19.22 28.92
N ALA A 115 -10.59 19.21 29.32
CA ALA A 115 -9.91 20.42 29.80
C ALA A 115 -9.82 21.51 28.71
N GLY A 116 -10.43 22.67 29.00
CA GLY A 116 -10.39 23.85 28.12
C GLY A 116 -11.37 23.82 26.94
N HIS A 117 -12.15 22.76 26.80
CA HIS A 117 -13.04 22.49 25.68
C HIS A 117 -14.44 22.05 26.12
N ALA A 118 -14.62 21.56 27.35
CA ALA A 118 -15.93 21.18 27.84
C ALA A 118 -16.80 22.41 28.14
N ASN A 119 -18.05 22.40 27.66
CA ASN A 119 -19.08 23.41 27.97
C ASN A 119 -18.64 24.84 27.59
N ASP A 120 -18.03 24.99 26.41
CA ASP A 120 -17.60 26.26 25.84
C ASP A 120 -18.54 26.78 24.72
N GLY A 121 -19.57 25.99 24.37
CA GLY A 121 -20.56 26.30 23.34
C GLY A 121 -20.24 25.71 21.96
N ILE A 122 -19.14 24.95 21.82
CA ILE A 122 -18.71 24.27 20.60
C ILE A 122 -18.68 22.77 20.89
N CYS A 123 -19.20 21.94 19.99
CA CYS A 123 -19.09 20.50 20.15
C CYS A 123 -17.69 20.01 19.73
N ASP A 124 -16.85 19.67 20.70
CA ASP A 124 -15.43 19.35 20.49
C ASP A 124 -15.11 17.84 20.38
N ASP A 125 -16.15 16.99 20.38
CA ASP A 125 -16.01 15.52 20.31
C ASP A 125 -16.16 14.91 18.90
N GLY A 126 -16.29 15.77 17.88
CA GLY A 126 -16.22 15.41 16.46
C GLY A 126 -17.46 14.73 15.87
N ARG A 127 -18.56 14.58 16.61
CA ARG A 127 -19.80 13.96 16.09
C ARG A 127 -20.52 14.80 15.05
N ASP A 128 -20.36 16.11 15.08
CA ASP A 128 -20.94 17.03 14.12
C ASP A 128 -20.13 17.12 12.80
N GLY A 129 -18.93 16.53 12.78
CA GLY A 129 -18.01 16.58 11.64
C GLY A 129 -17.40 17.96 11.41
N SER A 130 -17.43 18.84 12.43
CA SER A 130 -16.94 20.21 12.33
C SER A 130 -15.58 20.36 13.02
N GLY A 131 -14.68 21.11 12.38
CA GLY A 131 -13.43 21.51 12.99
C GLY A 131 -12.48 20.36 13.37
N ARG A 132 -11.57 20.69 14.29
CA ARG A 132 -10.63 19.77 14.92
C ARG A 132 -11.30 19.12 16.12
N VAL A 133 -11.06 17.84 16.35
CA VAL A 133 -11.55 17.12 17.52
C VAL A 133 -10.56 17.32 18.67
N HIS A 134 -11.09 17.74 19.81
CA HIS A 134 -10.33 17.98 21.03
C HIS A 134 -10.68 16.99 22.14
N CYS A 135 -11.90 16.46 22.14
CA CYS A 135 -12.45 15.65 23.21
C CYS A 135 -12.77 14.23 22.76
N ASP A 136 -12.54 13.25 23.64
CA ASP A 136 -13.17 11.94 23.49
C ASP A 136 -14.70 12.06 23.67
N LEU A 137 -15.44 11.14 23.06
CA LEU A 137 -16.90 11.15 23.05
C LEU A 137 -17.48 11.16 24.47
N GLY A 138 -18.41 12.09 24.70
CA GLY A 138 -19.09 12.27 25.99
C GLY A 138 -18.32 13.08 27.03
N ARG A 139 -17.12 13.58 26.72
CA ARG A 139 -16.35 14.50 27.60
C ARG A 139 -16.68 15.98 27.42
N ASP A 140 -17.43 16.30 26.38
CA ASP A 140 -17.97 17.64 26.09
C ASP A 140 -19.49 17.51 25.78
N CYS A 141 -20.21 16.94 26.73
CA CYS A 141 -21.60 16.53 26.53
C CYS A 141 -22.60 17.65 26.80
N SER A 142 -22.21 18.71 27.50
CA SER A 142 -23.03 19.93 27.60
C SER A 142 -23.25 20.57 26.23
N ASP A 143 -22.24 20.51 25.34
CA ASP A 143 -22.33 21.07 23.98
C ASP A 143 -22.70 20.02 22.93
N CYS A 144 -22.11 18.82 22.97
CA CYS A 144 -22.39 17.76 22.00
C CYS A 144 -23.61 16.89 22.32
N GLY A 145 -24.18 17.03 23.52
CA GLY A 145 -25.12 16.08 24.10
C GLY A 145 -24.42 14.81 24.64
N PRO A 146 -25.12 13.99 25.43
CA PRO A 146 -24.53 12.77 25.98
C PRO A 146 -24.16 11.75 24.88
N TRP A 147 -23.10 10.97 25.10
CA TRP A 147 -22.69 9.92 24.18
C TRP A 147 -23.34 8.59 24.55
N ALA A 148 -24.23 8.10 23.69
CA ALA A 148 -24.88 6.80 23.84
C ALA A 148 -24.24 5.76 22.91
N HIS A 149 -23.77 4.65 23.49
CA HIS A 149 -23.10 3.58 22.74
C HIS A 149 -23.34 2.20 23.35
N LEU A 150 -22.99 1.18 22.56
CA LEU A 150 -22.91 -0.21 23.03
C LEU A 150 -21.54 -0.45 23.67
N HIS A 151 -21.52 -0.59 24.99
CA HIS A 151 -20.31 -0.77 25.77
C HIS A 151 -20.10 -2.22 26.18
N ARG A 152 -18.89 -2.77 26.03
CA ARG A 152 -18.57 -4.09 26.59
C ARG A 152 -18.45 -3.98 28.09
N LYS A 153 -19.23 -4.75 28.83
CA LYS A 153 -19.29 -4.69 30.31
C LYS A 153 -17.95 -4.92 31.02
N ASP A 154 -17.00 -5.59 30.36
CA ASP A 154 -15.72 -6.01 30.95
C ASP A 154 -14.53 -5.11 30.56
N GLU A 155 -14.77 -4.01 29.84
CA GLU A 155 -13.69 -3.18 29.28
C GLU A 155 -13.81 -1.72 29.71
N ALA A 156 -12.67 -1.05 29.94
CA ALA A 156 -12.68 0.40 30.13
C ALA A 156 -13.07 1.11 28.84
N VAL A 157 -13.75 2.26 28.95
CA VAL A 157 -14.00 3.13 27.80
C VAL A 157 -12.66 3.63 27.27
N ALA A 158 -12.29 3.24 26.06
CA ALA A 158 -11.08 3.72 25.41
C ALA A 158 -11.17 5.23 25.14
N THR A 159 -10.04 5.93 25.26
CA THR A 159 -9.90 7.38 25.03
C THR A 159 -8.93 7.64 23.85
N PRO A 160 -9.32 7.26 22.62
CA PRO A 160 -8.44 7.33 21.47
C PRO A 160 -8.04 8.76 21.07
N VAL A 161 -8.90 9.77 21.27
CA VAL A 161 -8.58 11.17 20.97
C VAL A 161 -7.51 11.67 21.92
N ALA A 162 -7.64 11.39 23.23
CA ALA A 162 -6.59 11.70 24.19
C ALA A 162 -5.26 10.98 23.88
N ALA A 163 -5.32 9.73 23.45
CA ALA A 163 -4.13 8.96 23.07
C ALA A 163 -3.42 9.57 21.84
N LEU A 164 -4.17 9.96 20.80
CA LEU A 164 -3.65 10.63 19.61
C LEU A 164 -3.08 12.03 19.95
N SER A 165 -3.79 12.79 20.78
CA SER A 165 -3.32 14.10 21.26
C SER A 165 -2.00 14.00 22.04
N ALA A 166 -1.85 12.98 22.89
CA ALA A 166 -0.60 12.69 23.60
C ALA A 166 0.57 12.32 22.65
N MET A 167 0.26 11.82 21.45
CA MET A 167 1.23 11.58 20.37
C MET A 167 1.48 12.81 19.49
N GLY A 168 0.86 13.96 19.79
CA GLY A 168 0.95 15.17 18.97
C GLY A 168 0.20 15.08 17.64
N VAL A 169 -0.80 14.19 17.54
CA VAL A 169 -1.58 13.97 16.32
C VAL A 169 -2.88 14.74 16.41
N ASP A 170 -3.10 15.62 15.42
CA ASP A 170 -4.37 16.31 15.25
C ASP A 170 -5.43 15.33 14.72
N VAL A 171 -6.66 15.43 15.22
CA VAL A 171 -7.78 14.57 14.81
C VAL A 171 -8.88 15.42 14.18
N TYR A 172 -9.43 14.92 13.08
CA TYR A 172 -10.56 15.49 12.36
C TYR A 172 -11.56 14.38 12.05
N THR A 173 -12.82 14.73 11.83
CA THR A 173 -13.85 13.78 11.41
C THR A 173 -14.59 14.31 10.19
N LYS A 174 -15.08 13.39 9.36
CA LYS A 174 -15.93 13.76 8.22
C LYS A 174 -16.88 12.63 7.88
N GLN A 175 -18.12 12.97 7.58
CA GLN A 175 -19.06 12.01 7.00
C GLN A 175 -18.59 11.62 5.60
N THR A 176 -18.46 10.32 5.35
CA THR A 176 -18.04 9.81 4.05
C THR A 176 -19.11 10.03 2.99
N ARG A 177 -18.67 10.24 1.75
CA ARG A 177 -19.53 10.33 0.55
C ARG A 177 -19.73 8.96 -0.09
N THR A 178 -19.98 7.94 0.74
CA THR A 178 -20.23 6.56 0.33
C THR A 178 -21.67 6.16 0.62
N VAL A 179 -22.06 4.97 0.16
CA VAL A 179 -23.34 4.36 0.52
C VAL A 179 -23.08 2.95 1.11
N PRO A 180 -23.52 2.67 2.34
CA PRO A 180 -23.95 3.64 3.36
C PRO A 180 -22.79 4.56 3.74
N PHE A 181 -23.11 5.77 4.21
CA PHE A 181 -22.12 6.68 4.78
C PHE A 181 -21.75 6.27 6.21
N PHE A 182 -20.62 6.74 6.69
CA PHE A 182 -20.16 6.62 8.07
C PHE A 182 -19.28 7.83 8.43
N MET A 183 -19.09 8.08 9.72
CA MET A 183 -18.14 9.10 10.20
C MET A 183 -16.73 8.52 10.20
N MET A 184 -15.82 9.12 9.43
CA MET A 184 -14.43 8.68 9.35
C MET A 184 -13.52 9.68 10.08
N PRO A 185 -12.73 9.23 11.06
CA PRO A 185 -11.68 10.05 11.64
C PRO A 185 -10.39 9.99 10.79
N PHE A 186 -9.68 11.11 10.71
CA PHE A 186 -8.43 11.25 9.96
C PHE A 186 -7.57 12.36 10.58
N THR A 187 -6.34 12.56 10.10
CA THR A 187 -5.44 13.59 10.64
C THR A 187 -5.33 14.81 9.73
N ASN A 188 -4.42 15.73 10.05
CA ASN A 188 -4.17 16.93 9.27
C ASN A 188 -3.72 16.55 7.83
N PRO A 189 -4.43 17.00 6.76
CA PRO A 189 -4.08 16.67 5.38
C PRO A 189 -2.74 17.28 4.92
N LYS A 190 -2.10 18.13 5.73
CA LYS A 190 -0.73 18.59 5.51
C LYS A 190 0.33 17.62 6.02
N HIS A 191 -0.01 16.79 7.03
CA HIS A 191 0.89 15.79 7.61
C HIS A 191 0.74 14.44 6.91
N ASP A 192 -0.50 14.07 6.59
CA ASP A 192 -0.83 12.91 5.78
C ASP A 192 -1.54 13.35 4.50
N VAL A 193 -0.82 13.35 3.38
CA VAL A 193 -1.35 13.85 2.10
C VAL A 193 -2.18 12.82 1.34
N ASP A 194 -2.19 11.57 1.83
CA ASP A 194 -2.86 10.46 1.18
C ASP A 194 -4.25 10.22 1.79
N VAL A 195 -4.40 9.29 2.75
CA VAL A 195 -5.69 8.95 3.39
C VAL A 195 -6.41 10.21 3.87
N SER A 196 -5.74 11.04 4.65
CA SER A 196 -6.29 12.27 5.22
C SER A 196 -6.51 13.35 4.16
N GLY A 197 -5.64 13.44 3.15
CA GLY A 197 -5.81 14.32 1.99
C GLY A 197 -7.06 13.97 1.17
N GLN A 198 -7.24 12.69 0.84
CA GLN A 198 -8.39 12.17 0.12
C GLN A 198 -9.69 12.36 0.93
N MET A 199 -9.67 12.08 2.23
CA MET A 199 -10.83 12.33 3.09
C MET A 199 -11.18 13.82 3.15
N HIS A 200 -10.19 14.69 3.34
CA HIS A 200 -10.39 16.13 3.41
C HIS A 200 -11.03 16.69 2.13
N VAL A 201 -10.54 16.30 0.95
CA VAL A 201 -11.02 16.82 -0.35
C VAL A 201 -12.27 16.09 -0.82
N ASN A 202 -12.20 14.77 -0.92
CA ASN A 202 -13.20 13.95 -1.62
C ASN A 202 -14.28 13.43 -0.67
N GLY A 203 -13.94 13.13 0.59
CA GLY A 203 -14.82 12.44 1.54
C GLY A 203 -14.94 10.94 1.26
N HIS A 204 -14.03 10.37 0.48
CA HIS A 204 -13.88 8.94 0.25
C HIS A 204 -12.41 8.69 -0.11
N ILE A 205 -12.01 7.42 -0.03
CA ILE A 205 -10.67 6.96 -0.39
C ILE A 205 -10.83 6.03 -1.58
N GLU A 206 -9.95 6.13 -2.59
CA GLU A 206 -9.87 5.19 -3.72
C GLU A 206 -11.24 4.82 -4.31
N ILE A 207 -11.90 5.76 -4.99
CA ILE A 207 -13.33 5.62 -5.32
C ILE A 207 -13.65 4.35 -6.13
N GLY A 208 -12.77 3.93 -7.03
CA GLY A 208 -12.93 2.69 -7.79
C GLY A 208 -12.91 1.45 -6.90
N LEU A 209 -11.98 1.39 -5.94
CA LEU A 209 -11.89 0.28 -5.00
C LEU A 209 -13.06 0.29 -4.01
N THR A 210 -13.47 1.47 -3.55
CA THR A 210 -14.68 1.62 -2.72
C THR A 210 -15.95 1.16 -3.46
N GLN A 211 -16.05 1.34 -4.78
CA GLN A 211 -17.16 0.81 -5.59
C GLN A 211 -17.13 -0.72 -5.71
N VAL A 212 -15.95 -1.34 -5.78
CA VAL A 212 -15.80 -2.80 -5.71
C VAL A 212 -16.30 -3.31 -4.36
N TRP A 213 -15.87 -2.69 -3.26
CA TRP A 213 -16.36 -3.02 -1.92
C TRP A 213 -17.88 -2.88 -1.82
N TYR A 214 -18.47 -1.81 -2.34
CA TYR A 214 -19.93 -1.68 -2.37
C TYR A 214 -20.61 -2.83 -3.13
N THR A 215 -20.06 -3.18 -4.30
CA THR A 215 -20.59 -4.26 -5.14
C THR A 215 -20.55 -5.60 -4.41
N ILE A 216 -19.48 -5.88 -3.67
CA ILE A 216 -19.31 -7.10 -2.88
C ILE A 216 -20.24 -7.10 -1.65
N LEU A 217 -20.31 -6.00 -0.90
CA LEU A 217 -20.92 -6.00 0.43
C LEU A 217 -22.43 -5.75 0.43
N LYS A 218 -22.95 -5.05 -0.58
CA LYS A 218 -24.35 -4.63 -0.62
C LYS A 218 -25.29 -5.84 -0.50
N GLY A 219 -26.02 -5.91 0.61
CA GLY A 219 -27.00 -6.96 0.88
C GLY A 219 -26.41 -8.30 1.35
N GLN A 220 -25.09 -8.43 1.46
CA GLN A 220 -24.42 -9.66 1.92
C GLN A 220 -24.23 -9.70 3.45
N CYS A 221 -24.40 -8.56 4.12
CA CYS A 221 -24.04 -8.39 5.53
C CYS A 221 -25.22 -8.07 6.46
N VAL A 222 -26.42 -7.97 5.91
CA VAL A 222 -27.67 -7.84 6.66
C VAL A 222 -28.44 -9.17 6.61
N PRO A 223 -29.15 -9.58 7.68
CA PRO A 223 -29.94 -10.79 7.63
C PRO A 223 -30.97 -10.72 6.50
N ALA A 224 -30.90 -11.66 5.57
CA ALA A 224 -31.98 -11.85 4.60
C ALA A 224 -33.27 -12.14 5.38
N VAL A 225 -34.32 -11.34 5.17
CA VAL A 225 -35.66 -11.68 5.64
C VAL A 225 -36.12 -12.92 4.86
N ARG A 226 -35.77 -14.13 5.32
CA ARG A 226 -36.39 -15.37 4.84
C ARG A 226 -37.65 -15.61 5.65
N GLN A 227 -38.75 -15.87 4.96
CA GLN A 227 -40.06 -16.30 5.50
C GLN A 227 -40.03 -17.72 6.12
N SER A 228 -38.93 -18.13 6.76
CA SER A 228 -38.74 -19.48 7.30
C SER A 228 -38.80 -19.44 8.83
N THR A 229 -39.55 -20.38 9.41
CA THR A 229 -39.80 -20.52 10.86
C THR A 229 -38.65 -21.18 11.63
N ALA A 230 -37.49 -21.41 11.01
CA ALA A 230 -36.30 -21.90 11.71
C ALA A 230 -35.44 -20.71 12.22
N PRO A 231 -35.01 -20.69 13.50
CA PRO A 231 -34.10 -19.65 13.98
C PRO A 231 -32.72 -19.84 13.35
N LEU A 232 -32.44 -19.07 12.31
CA LEU A 232 -31.09 -18.90 11.75
C LEU A 232 -30.44 -17.72 12.45
N LEU A 233 -29.26 -17.92 13.06
CA LEU A 233 -28.39 -16.82 13.46
C LEU A 233 -28.21 -15.89 12.25
N PRO A 234 -28.34 -14.55 12.42
CA PRO A 234 -28.23 -13.64 11.29
C PRO A 234 -26.84 -13.80 10.66
N GLN A 235 -26.80 -14.23 9.40
CA GLN A 235 -25.57 -14.50 8.67
C GLN A 235 -24.97 -13.16 8.24
N HIS A 236 -24.19 -12.53 9.12
CA HIS A 236 -23.41 -11.34 8.78
C HIS A 236 -22.14 -11.83 8.09
N GLY A 237 -21.97 -11.50 6.81
CA GLY A 237 -20.74 -11.77 6.06
C GLY A 237 -19.50 -11.32 6.86
N LEU A 238 -18.46 -12.14 6.80
CA LEU A 238 -17.18 -11.86 7.46
C LEU A 238 -16.22 -11.22 6.47
N VAL A 239 -15.70 -10.05 6.84
CA VAL A 239 -14.63 -9.34 6.14
C VAL A 239 -13.35 -9.44 6.95
N LEU A 240 -12.25 -9.73 6.29
CA LEU A 240 -10.91 -9.69 6.85
C LEU A 240 -10.20 -8.48 6.25
N ASP A 241 -9.84 -7.50 7.07
CA ASP A 241 -9.15 -6.28 6.67
C ASP A 241 -7.70 -6.33 7.18
N VAL A 242 -6.78 -6.75 6.31
CA VAL A 242 -5.35 -6.89 6.64
C VAL A 242 -4.60 -5.63 6.19
N GLY A 243 -3.98 -4.94 7.16
CA GLY A 243 -3.40 -3.60 6.95
C GLY A 243 -4.50 -2.53 6.97
N SER A 244 -5.26 -2.47 8.06
CA SER A 244 -6.46 -1.63 8.15
C SER A 244 -6.13 -0.13 8.16
N ASN A 245 -4.92 0.25 8.56
CA ASN A 245 -4.45 1.62 8.65
C ASN A 245 -5.44 2.50 9.46
N PHE A 246 -5.95 3.62 8.93
CA PHE A 246 -6.96 4.44 9.61
C PHE A 246 -8.33 3.75 9.79
N GLY A 247 -8.54 2.57 9.20
CA GLY A 247 -9.75 1.77 9.36
C GLY A 247 -10.84 2.03 8.33
N TYR A 248 -10.54 2.71 7.22
CA TYR A 248 -11.55 3.11 6.24
C TYR A 248 -12.41 1.93 5.76
N TYR A 249 -11.76 0.84 5.33
CA TYR A 249 -12.45 -0.34 4.82
C TYR A 249 -13.10 -1.17 5.92
N ALA A 250 -12.50 -1.29 7.10
CA ALA A 250 -13.14 -1.90 8.27
C ALA A 250 -14.44 -1.19 8.67
N LEU A 251 -14.41 0.15 8.77
CA LEU A 251 -15.59 0.96 9.08
C LEU A 251 -16.62 0.89 7.96
N TYR A 252 -16.19 0.87 6.70
CA TYR A 252 -17.11 0.77 5.58
C TYR A 252 -17.83 -0.60 5.56
N ALA A 253 -17.13 -1.70 5.81
CA ALA A 253 -17.76 -3.00 5.96
C ALA A 253 -18.71 -3.08 7.15
N ALA A 254 -18.33 -2.52 8.30
CA ALA A 254 -19.20 -2.44 9.46
C ALA A 254 -20.48 -1.62 9.18
N ALA A 255 -20.37 -0.54 8.39
CA ALA A 255 -21.52 0.26 7.96
C ALA A 255 -22.52 -0.53 7.09
N HIS A 256 -22.04 -1.54 6.33
CA HIS A 256 -22.90 -2.51 5.64
C HIS A 256 -23.48 -3.61 6.56
N GLY A 257 -23.13 -3.60 7.85
CA GLY A 257 -23.55 -4.59 8.85
C GLY A 257 -22.63 -5.80 8.99
N CYS A 258 -21.52 -5.83 8.26
CA CYS A 258 -20.62 -6.99 8.23
C CYS A 258 -19.96 -7.22 9.59
N ARG A 259 -19.47 -8.44 9.80
CA ARG A 259 -18.45 -8.68 10.82
C ARG A 259 -17.08 -8.41 10.21
N VAL A 260 -16.17 -7.82 10.96
CA VAL A 260 -14.84 -7.46 10.47
C VAL A 260 -13.77 -7.90 11.45
N VAL A 261 -12.75 -8.61 10.99
CA VAL A 261 -11.48 -8.73 11.71
C VAL A 261 -10.49 -7.81 11.01
N ALA A 262 -10.04 -6.78 11.71
CA ALA A 262 -9.12 -5.77 11.21
C ALA A 262 -7.76 -5.93 11.89
N TRP A 263 -6.70 -6.10 11.10
CA TRP A 263 -5.33 -6.15 11.58
C TRP A 263 -4.65 -4.81 11.32
N GLU A 264 -4.21 -4.16 12.40
CA GLU A 264 -3.41 -2.94 12.33
C GLU A 264 -2.40 -2.93 13.48
N PRO A 265 -1.11 -3.18 13.21
CA PRO A 265 -0.10 -3.24 14.26
C PRO A 265 0.30 -1.86 14.82
N VAL A 266 0.18 -0.78 14.06
CA VAL A 266 0.64 0.57 14.45
C VAL A 266 -0.36 1.19 15.44
N PRO A 267 0.05 1.50 16.69
CA PRO A 267 -0.87 2.05 17.71
C PRO A 267 -1.56 3.34 17.28
N LYS A 268 -0.82 4.25 16.64
CA LYS A 268 -1.33 5.52 16.10
C LYS A 268 -2.53 5.29 15.17
N PHE A 269 -2.43 4.33 14.25
CA PHE A 269 -3.51 4.01 13.31
C PHE A 269 -4.67 3.29 13.98
N ARG A 270 -4.40 2.36 14.91
CA ARG A 270 -5.45 1.72 15.71
C ARG A 270 -6.33 2.70 16.47
N HIS A 271 -5.77 3.78 17.01
CA HIS A 271 -6.59 4.78 17.70
C HIS A 271 -7.57 5.49 16.76
N PHE A 272 -7.24 5.68 15.47
CA PHE A 272 -8.22 6.14 14.48
C PHE A 272 -9.33 5.11 14.25
N ILE A 273 -8.99 3.82 14.14
CA ILE A 273 -9.98 2.74 14.02
C ILE A 273 -10.89 2.75 15.26
N GLU A 274 -10.32 2.72 16.46
CA GLU A 274 -11.04 2.72 17.74
C GLU A 274 -12.01 3.90 17.85
N TYR A 275 -11.56 5.12 17.52
CA TYR A 275 -12.41 6.31 17.52
C TYR A 275 -13.52 6.22 16.45
N GLY A 276 -13.19 5.73 15.25
CA GLY A 276 -14.18 5.49 14.20
C GLY A 276 -15.25 4.48 14.61
N LEU A 277 -14.87 3.43 15.34
CA LEU A 277 -15.84 2.47 15.90
C LEU A 277 -16.76 3.14 16.91
N GLN A 278 -16.23 4.04 17.76
CA GLN A 278 -17.02 4.77 18.75
C GLN A 278 -17.99 5.78 18.11
N LEU A 279 -17.54 6.52 17.08
CA LEU A 279 -18.36 7.49 16.34
C LEU A 279 -19.57 6.84 15.67
N ASN A 280 -19.43 5.58 15.23
CA ASN A 280 -20.45 4.88 14.44
C ASN A 280 -21.17 3.76 15.20
N ASN A 281 -20.83 3.51 16.47
CA ASN A 281 -21.35 2.39 17.26
C ASN A 281 -21.07 1.00 16.63
N PHE A 282 -19.89 0.82 16.03
CA PHE A 282 -19.50 -0.41 15.31
C PHE A 282 -18.70 -1.42 16.15
N GLN A 283 -18.46 -1.16 17.43
CA GLN A 283 -17.73 -2.07 18.34
C GLN A 283 -18.28 -3.52 18.33
N PRO A 284 -19.59 -3.78 18.21
CA PRO A 284 -20.10 -5.14 18.13
C PRO A 284 -19.71 -5.91 16.86
N HIS A 285 -19.34 -5.18 15.81
CA HIS A 285 -19.12 -5.70 14.47
C HIS A 285 -17.64 -5.91 14.15
N VAL A 286 -16.74 -5.20 14.81
CA VAL A 286 -15.32 -5.16 14.44
C VAL A 286 -14.42 -5.65 15.57
N LEU A 287 -13.53 -6.58 15.23
CA LEU A 287 -12.42 -7.01 16.07
C LEU A 287 -11.13 -6.38 15.54
N VAL A 288 -10.54 -5.46 16.31
CA VAL A 288 -9.23 -4.88 15.98
C VAL A 288 -8.13 -5.75 16.62
N ARG A 289 -7.13 -6.14 15.83
CA ARG A 289 -6.01 -6.98 16.24
C ARG A 289 -4.69 -6.18 16.13
N PRO A 290 -3.91 -6.02 17.23
CA PRO A 290 -2.71 -5.19 17.27
C PRO A 290 -1.46 -5.94 16.81
N THR A 291 -1.59 -6.71 15.74
CA THR A 291 -0.63 -7.72 15.27
C THR A 291 -0.49 -7.58 13.77
N ALA A 292 0.71 -7.84 13.25
CA ALA A 292 0.91 -7.94 11.81
C ALA A 292 0.42 -9.30 11.32
N VAL A 293 -0.17 -9.35 10.13
CA VAL A 293 -0.42 -10.64 9.47
C VAL A 293 0.87 -11.12 8.83
N ALA A 294 1.30 -12.32 9.21
CA ALA A 294 2.53 -12.92 8.73
C ALA A 294 2.42 -14.44 8.69
N ASP A 295 3.43 -15.09 8.15
CA ASP A 295 3.48 -16.54 7.95
C ASP A 295 3.76 -17.34 9.24
N ARG A 296 4.14 -16.68 10.34
CA ARG A 296 4.50 -17.34 11.62
C ARG A 296 3.84 -16.68 12.83
N ASP A 297 3.01 -17.45 13.52
CA ASP A 297 2.43 -17.04 14.81
C ASP A 297 3.50 -16.72 15.86
N GLY A 298 3.33 -15.58 16.53
CA GLY A 298 4.24 -15.10 17.56
C GLY A 298 5.61 -14.65 17.04
N GLY A 299 5.86 -14.68 15.72
CA GLY A 299 7.09 -14.16 15.13
C GLY A 299 7.28 -12.68 15.45
N LEU A 300 8.53 -12.25 15.62
CA LEU A 300 8.85 -10.82 15.78
C LEU A 300 9.20 -10.22 14.42
N TYR A 301 8.60 -9.07 14.13
CA TYR A 301 8.81 -8.30 12.91
C TYR A 301 9.03 -6.83 13.30
N THR A 302 9.88 -6.13 12.55
CA THR A 302 10.12 -4.70 12.72
C THR A 302 9.37 -3.94 11.64
N LEU A 303 8.43 -3.08 12.05
CA LEU A 303 7.77 -2.13 11.15
C LEU A 303 8.51 -0.81 11.17
N LYS A 304 8.62 -0.17 10.01
CA LYS A 304 8.97 1.24 9.92
C LYS A 304 7.69 2.04 9.69
N VAL A 305 7.52 3.13 10.43
CA VAL A 305 6.32 3.97 10.40
C VAL A 305 6.71 5.40 9.98
N PRO A 306 6.17 5.90 8.86
CA PRO A 306 6.32 7.30 8.46
C PRO A 306 5.63 8.23 9.47
N GLN A 307 6.27 9.39 9.69
CA GLN A 307 5.77 10.46 10.54
C GLN A 307 5.20 11.63 9.73
N ARG A 308 5.47 11.69 8.42
CA ARG A 308 4.95 12.69 7.49
C ARG A 308 4.79 12.10 6.09
N GLY A 309 3.97 12.75 5.26
CA GLY A 309 3.80 12.41 3.86
C GLY A 309 2.70 11.39 3.66
N ILE A 310 3.05 10.18 3.23
CA ILE A 310 2.08 9.12 2.94
C ILE A 310 2.10 8.15 4.12
N TRP A 311 1.24 8.39 5.11
CA TRP A 311 1.23 7.57 6.33
C TRP A 311 0.83 6.11 6.06
N GLY A 312 0.09 5.90 4.95
CA GLY A 312 -0.20 4.61 4.31
C GLY A 312 0.96 3.61 4.35
N THR A 313 2.14 4.07 3.95
CA THR A 313 3.33 3.26 3.64
C THR A 313 4.02 2.56 4.82
N ALA A 314 3.43 2.59 6.02
CA ALA A 314 3.97 1.89 7.18
C ALA A 314 4.02 0.37 6.91
N SER A 315 5.22 -0.22 6.95
CA SER A 315 5.37 -1.62 6.52
C SER A 315 6.50 -2.36 7.22
N ILE A 316 6.45 -3.70 7.16
CA ILE A 316 7.53 -4.55 7.67
C ILE A 316 8.80 -4.28 6.86
N GLY A 317 9.87 -3.86 7.54
CA GLY A 317 11.13 -3.44 6.91
C GLY A 317 11.10 -2.06 6.24
N GLY A 318 9.91 -1.49 5.97
CA GLY A 318 9.72 -0.19 5.33
C GLY A 318 10.07 -0.16 3.85
N GLY A 319 9.86 -1.27 3.13
CA GLY A 319 10.25 -1.40 1.72
C GLY A 319 9.48 -0.49 0.76
N ASN A 320 8.30 -0.01 1.16
CA ASN A 320 7.47 0.88 0.34
C ASN A 320 7.59 2.37 0.72
N ILE A 321 8.41 2.68 1.73
CA ILE A 321 8.64 4.06 2.16
C ILE A 321 9.55 4.75 1.14
N ASP A 322 9.10 5.89 0.61
CA ASP A 322 9.93 6.75 -0.23
C ASP A 322 10.82 7.64 0.63
N GLU A 323 12.09 7.26 0.76
CA GLU A 323 13.09 8.02 1.54
C GLU A 323 13.37 9.42 0.97
N ALA A 324 12.91 9.75 -0.24
CA ALA A 324 13.00 11.10 -0.80
C ALA A 324 11.95 12.06 -0.18
N ILE A 325 10.91 11.53 0.45
CA ILE A 325 9.93 12.34 1.19
C ILE A 325 10.53 12.68 2.55
N ASP A 326 10.63 13.98 2.84
CA ASP A 326 11.11 14.45 4.14
C ASP A 326 10.16 13.99 5.25
N ASN A 327 10.70 13.15 6.14
CA ASN A 327 10.02 12.63 7.31
C ASN A 327 10.13 13.56 8.54
N GLU A 328 10.85 14.68 8.41
CA GLU A 328 11.11 15.67 9.47
C GLU A 328 11.60 15.03 10.78
N GLY A 329 12.43 14.00 10.65
CA GLY A 329 12.91 13.19 11.76
C GLY A 329 13.22 11.76 11.33
N ALA A 330 13.65 10.93 12.28
CA ALA A 330 13.85 9.51 12.03
C ALA A 330 12.51 8.79 11.85
N TYR A 331 12.47 7.80 10.96
CA TYR A 331 11.37 6.86 10.92
C TYR A 331 11.24 6.15 12.27
N GLU A 332 10.02 6.02 12.75
CA GLU A 332 9.75 5.23 13.94
C GLU A 332 9.87 3.75 13.58
N ALA A 333 10.53 2.97 14.43
CA ALA A 333 10.61 1.53 14.30
C ALA A 333 9.89 0.87 15.47
N ILE A 334 8.89 0.04 15.19
CA ILE A 334 8.14 -0.70 16.21
C ILE A 334 8.33 -2.20 16.03
N GLU A 335 8.51 -2.92 17.13
CA GLU A 335 8.51 -4.38 17.13
C GLU A 335 7.09 -4.89 17.35
N VAL A 336 6.66 -5.80 16.48
CA VAL A 336 5.30 -6.35 16.53
C VAL A 336 5.32 -7.86 16.42
N ARG A 337 4.27 -8.47 16.95
CA ARG A 337 4.04 -9.90 16.78
C ARG A 337 3.29 -10.15 15.48
N GLY A 338 3.75 -11.17 14.77
CA GLY A 338 3.04 -11.73 13.63
C GLY A 338 2.02 -12.78 14.06
N GLU A 339 0.95 -12.89 13.29
CA GLU A 339 0.02 -14.01 13.38
C GLU A 339 -0.52 -14.41 12.01
N ARG A 340 -0.94 -15.67 11.90
CA ARG A 340 -1.50 -16.21 10.67
C ARG A 340 -3.01 -15.99 10.60
N VAL A 341 -3.50 -15.61 9.43
CA VAL A 341 -4.94 -15.50 9.16
C VAL A 341 -5.63 -16.83 9.42
N ASP A 342 -5.07 -17.92 8.90
CA ASP A 342 -5.64 -19.26 9.05
C ASP A 342 -5.56 -19.81 10.46
N SER A 343 -4.78 -19.22 11.38
CA SER A 343 -4.78 -19.54 12.82
C SER A 343 -5.94 -18.87 13.55
N VAL A 344 -6.28 -17.64 13.17
CA VAL A 344 -7.33 -16.82 13.80
C VAL A 344 -8.71 -17.14 13.25
N VAL A 345 -8.83 -17.33 11.93
CA VAL A 345 -10.11 -17.43 11.23
C VAL A 345 -10.38 -18.87 10.83
N LYS A 346 -11.55 -19.40 11.25
CA LYS A 346 -11.97 -20.80 11.07
C LYS A 346 -13.40 -20.90 10.53
N GLU A 347 -13.79 -19.97 9.67
CA GLU A 347 -15.13 -19.86 9.09
C GLU A 347 -15.06 -19.24 7.68
N ASP A 348 -16.18 -19.29 6.96
CA ASP A 348 -16.30 -18.70 5.62
C ASP A 348 -16.09 -17.18 5.63
N VAL A 349 -15.40 -16.68 4.61
CA VAL A 349 -15.04 -15.27 4.45
C VAL A 349 -15.70 -14.73 3.19
N LEU A 350 -16.43 -13.63 3.36
CA LEU A 350 -17.04 -12.90 2.24
C LEU A 350 -15.97 -12.15 1.44
N LEU A 351 -15.05 -11.49 2.14
CA LEU A 351 -14.00 -10.68 1.55
C LEU A 351 -12.73 -10.71 2.40
N LEU A 352 -11.61 -11.06 1.79
CA LEU A 352 -10.26 -10.87 2.33
C LEU A 352 -9.60 -9.68 1.64
N LYS A 353 -9.25 -8.63 2.38
CA LYS A 353 -8.41 -7.54 1.91
C LYS A 353 -6.97 -7.73 2.36
N LEU A 354 -6.03 -7.49 1.45
CA LEU A 354 -4.58 -7.53 1.70
C LEU A 354 -3.94 -6.29 1.10
N ASP A 355 -3.52 -5.37 1.94
CA ASP A 355 -2.77 -4.20 1.51
C ASP A 355 -1.89 -3.81 2.69
N VAL A 356 -0.66 -4.29 2.61
CA VAL A 356 0.36 -4.31 3.67
C VAL A 356 1.70 -3.84 3.09
N GLU A 357 1.63 -3.01 2.06
CA GLU A 357 2.71 -2.19 1.55
C GLU A 357 3.95 -3.03 1.14
N GLY A 358 3.71 -4.10 0.37
CA GLY A 358 4.74 -4.99 -0.20
C GLY A 358 4.97 -6.30 0.56
N PHE A 359 4.25 -6.54 1.66
CA PHE A 359 4.31 -7.81 2.41
C PHE A 359 3.20 -8.80 2.01
N GLU A 360 2.44 -8.50 0.96
CA GLU A 360 1.22 -9.21 0.55
C GLU A 360 1.45 -10.70 0.28
N PRO A 361 2.51 -11.14 -0.43
CA PRO A 361 2.69 -12.57 -0.65
C PRO A 361 2.88 -13.36 0.65
N THR A 362 3.53 -12.76 1.65
CA THR A 362 3.72 -13.41 2.96
C THR A 362 2.43 -13.38 3.78
N ALA A 363 1.72 -12.26 3.78
CA ALA A 363 0.42 -12.18 4.43
C ALA A 363 -0.61 -13.14 3.80
N PHE A 364 -0.62 -13.27 2.47
CA PHE A 364 -1.46 -14.20 1.72
C PHE A 364 -1.16 -15.66 2.08
N ARG A 365 0.12 -16.07 2.12
CA ARG A 365 0.52 -17.43 2.56
C ARG A 365 0.02 -17.80 3.95
N SER A 366 -0.20 -16.81 4.81
CA SER A 366 -0.77 -17.02 6.14
C SER A 366 -2.24 -17.46 6.11
N SER A 367 -2.91 -17.31 4.97
CA SER A 367 -4.30 -17.66 4.75
C SER A 367 -4.50 -18.94 3.94
N ASN A 368 -3.46 -19.61 3.43
CA ASN A 368 -3.61 -20.81 2.60
C ASN A 368 -4.50 -21.89 3.25
N GLY A 369 -4.32 -22.16 4.55
CA GLY A 369 -5.14 -23.15 5.25
C GLY A 369 -6.62 -22.75 5.41
N LEU A 370 -6.96 -21.48 5.19
CA LEU A 370 -8.33 -20.98 5.12
C LEU A 370 -8.98 -21.42 3.81
N PHE A 371 -8.31 -21.26 2.67
CA PHE A 371 -8.82 -21.68 1.35
C PHE A 371 -9.06 -23.20 1.27
N ASP A 372 -8.22 -23.99 1.96
CA ASP A 372 -8.38 -25.45 2.02
C ASP A 372 -9.65 -25.91 2.77
N LYS A 373 -10.11 -25.12 3.74
CA LYS A 373 -11.10 -25.56 4.75
C LYS A 373 -12.39 -24.78 4.73
N HIS A 374 -12.38 -23.58 4.17
CA HIS A 374 -13.46 -22.61 4.22
C HIS A 374 -13.59 -21.89 2.89
N ARG A 375 -14.79 -21.39 2.61
CA ARG A 375 -15.01 -20.61 1.39
C ARG A 375 -14.53 -19.19 1.60
N VAL A 376 -13.62 -18.74 0.75
CA VAL A 376 -13.30 -17.32 0.55
C VAL A 376 -13.98 -16.88 -0.74
N ALA A 377 -14.89 -15.91 -0.69
CA ALA A 377 -15.67 -15.51 -1.87
C ALA A 377 -14.96 -14.43 -2.71
N ASN A 378 -14.26 -13.51 -2.05
CA ASN A 378 -13.54 -12.43 -2.71
C ASN A 378 -12.20 -12.20 -2.04
N VAL A 379 -11.20 -11.85 -2.84
CA VAL A 379 -9.94 -11.27 -2.38
C VAL A 379 -9.75 -9.93 -3.08
N VAL A 380 -9.48 -8.87 -2.32
CA VAL A 380 -9.08 -7.57 -2.86
C VAL A 380 -7.70 -7.27 -2.33
N MET A 381 -6.76 -6.91 -3.18
CA MET A 381 -5.39 -6.65 -2.72
C MET A 381 -4.76 -5.49 -3.45
N GLU A 382 -3.89 -4.78 -2.72
CA GLU A 382 -2.82 -4.04 -3.37
C GLU A 382 -1.81 -5.07 -3.90
N TYR A 383 -1.40 -4.92 -5.15
CA TYR A 383 -0.41 -5.76 -5.80
C TYR A 383 0.82 -4.90 -6.09
N SER A 384 1.85 -5.05 -5.26
CA SER A 384 2.98 -4.11 -5.12
C SER A 384 4.37 -4.71 -5.44
N PRO A 385 4.56 -5.42 -6.57
CA PRO A 385 5.87 -5.98 -6.94
C PRO A 385 6.97 -4.91 -7.12
N GLY A 386 6.61 -3.64 -7.36
CA GLY A 386 7.52 -2.51 -7.34
C GLY A 386 8.32 -2.35 -6.05
N VAL A 387 7.79 -2.82 -4.91
CA VAL A 387 8.54 -2.86 -3.65
C VAL A 387 9.76 -3.77 -3.77
N TYR A 388 9.60 -4.93 -4.41
CA TYR A 388 10.70 -5.87 -4.60
C TYR A 388 11.69 -5.35 -5.64
N ASP A 389 11.21 -4.56 -6.62
CA ASP A 389 12.07 -3.89 -7.58
C ASP A 389 13.01 -2.90 -6.90
N ARG A 390 12.46 -1.99 -6.08
CA ARG A 390 13.25 -0.97 -5.36
C ARG A 390 14.21 -1.57 -4.34
N THR A 391 13.77 -2.63 -3.66
CA THR A 391 14.57 -3.30 -2.62
C THR A 391 15.43 -4.44 -3.14
N GLN A 392 15.44 -4.68 -4.46
CA GLN A 392 16.23 -5.70 -5.14
C GLN A 392 16.01 -7.13 -4.62
N ARG A 393 14.78 -7.47 -4.23
CA ARG A 393 14.39 -8.80 -3.72
C ARG A 393 14.08 -9.78 -4.86
N TRP A 394 15.04 -9.97 -5.76
CA TRP A 394 14.86 -10.77 -6.97
C TRP A 394 14.67 -12.26 -6.70
N ASP A 395 15.31 -12.80 -5.67
CA ASP A 395 15.21 -14.22 -5.31
C ASP A 395 13.80 -14.59 -4.81
N ASP A 396 13.08 -13.61 -4.27
CA ASP A 396 11.71 -13.77 -3.76
C ASP A 396 10.65 -13.34 -4.79
N TYR A 397 11.04 -12.85 -5.98
CA TYR A 397 10.13 -12.18 -6.91
C TYR A 397 9.02 -13.11 -7.44
N LEU A 398 9.29 -14.41 -7.50
CA LEU A 398 8.32 -15.44 -7.89
C LEU A 398 7.10 -15.51 -6.95
N ASP A 399 7.21 -15.01 -5.72
CA ASP A 399 6.11 -14.97 -4.76
C ASP A 399 4.90 -14.20 -5.30
N TRP A 400 5.12 -13.15 -6.09
CA TRP A 400 4.06 -12.30 -6.65
C TRP A 400 3.16 -13.02 -7.66
N PRO A 401 3.67 -13.54 -8.79
CA PRO A 401 2.83 -14.29 -9.73
C PRO A 401 2.29 -15.58 -9.10
N ASN A 402 3.03 -16.24 -8.19
CA ASN A 402 2.55 -17.46 -7.53
C ASN A 402 1.32 -17.20 -6.65
N MET A 403 1.24 -16.04 -5.98
CA MET A 403 0.04 -15.64 -5.23
C MET A 403 -1.20 -15.55 -6.13
N LEU A 404 -1.06 -14.93 -7.32
CA LEU A 404 -2.16 -14.82 -8.28
C LEU A 404 -2.51 -16.16 -8.92
N LEU A 405 -1.50 -16.96 -9.30
CA LEU A 405 -1.70 -18.31 -9.85
C LEU A 405 -2.43 -19.22 -8.85
N PHE A 406 -2.10 -19.14 -7.56
CA PHE A 406 -2.82 -19.87 -6.52
C PHE A 406 -4.32 -19.53 -6.53
N LEU A 407 -4.69 -18.25 -6.70
CA LEU A 407 -6.10 -17.85 -6.78
C LEU A 407 -6.78 -18.39 -8.05
N VAL A 408 -6.11 -18.38 -9.20
CA VAL A 408 -6.61 -19.03 -10.42
C VAL A 408 -6.85 -20.52 -10.18
N GLU A 409 -5.89 -21.22 -9.58
CA GLU A 409 -6.00 -22.66 -9.25
C GLU A 409 -7.16 -22.96 -8.30
N ASN A 410 -7.58 -21.96 -7.51
CA ASN A 410 -8.75 -22.01 -6.63
C ASN A 410 -10.03 -21.43 -7.27
N ASN A 411 -10.10 -21.39 -8.61
CA ASN A 411 -11.25 -20.97 -9.42
C ASN A 411 -11.67 -19.50 -9.27
N PHE A 412 -10.74 -18.61 -8.90
CA PHE A 412 -11.01 -17.18 -8.94
C PHE A 412 -10.80 -16.63 -10.34
N THR A 413 -11.70 -15.75 -10.77
CA THR A 413 -11.42 -14.80 -11.86
C THR A 413 -10.70 -13.60 -11.27
N LEU A 414 -9.56 -13.23 -11.87
CA LEU A 414 -8.74 -12.11 -11.42
C LEU A 414 -9.00 -10.88 -12.28
N LEU A 415 -9.34 -9.76 -11.64
CA LEU A 415 -9.73 -8.52 -12.32
C LEU A 415 -8.76 -7.41 -11.91
N HIS A 416 -8.19 -6.74 -12.92
CA HIS A 416 -7.27 -5.64 -12.69
C HIS A 416 -8.03 -4.34 -12.43
N MET A 417 -7.71 -3.71 -11.29
CA MET A 417 -8.23 -2.41 -10.89
C MET A 417 -7.23 -1.32 -11.28
N ARG A 418 -7.32 -0.86 -12.53
CA ARG A 418 -6.42 0.14 -13.09
C ARG A 418 -6.38 1.42 -12.24
N ASP A 419 -5.20 2.02 -12.14
CA ASP A 419 -4.96 3.24 -11.35
C ASP A 419 -5.83 4.42 -11.78
N ASP A 420 -6.19 4.49 -13.05
CA ASP A 420 -7.11 5.52 -13.53
C ASP A 420 -8.47 5.40 -12.86
N LEU A 421 -9.00 4.19 -12.67
CA LEU A 421 -10.26 3.91 -11.98
C LEU A 421 -10.18 4.14 -10.46
N VAL A 422 -9.02 3.87 -9.86
CA VAL A 422 -8.78 4.08 -8.42
C VAL A 422 -8.69 5.58 -8.10
N ASN A 423 -7.99 6.34 -8.96
CA ASN A 423 -7.61 7.74 -8.73
C ASN A 423 -8.44 8.78 -9.50
N ILE A 424 -9.58 8.43 -10.11
CA ILE A 424 -10.27 9.39 -10.99
C ILE A 424 -10.62 10.68 -10.22
N PRO A 425 -10.10 11.86 -10.62
CA PRO A 425 -10.64 13.14 -10.20
C PRO A 425 -11.88 13.43 -11.04
N LEU A 426 -12.92 12.61 -10.90
CA LEU A 426 -14.21 12.91 -11.53
C LEU A 426 -14.96 13.83 -10.58
N LEU A 427 -14.69 15.12 -10.77
CA LEU A 427 -15.66 16.19 -10.62
C LEU A 427 -17.09 15.65 -10.80
N GLY A 428 -17.79 15.41 -9.70
CA GLY A 428 -19.24 15.23 -9.68
C GLY A 428 -19.82 13.82 -9.85
N THR A 429 -19.07 12.71 -9.79
CA THR A 429 -19.72 11.39 -9.78
C THR A 429 -20.27 11.08 -8.38
N ALA A 430 -21.57 11.27 -8.21
CA ALA A 430 -22.29 10.65 -7.10
C ALA A 430 -21.98 9.14 -7.08
N PHE A 431 -21.88 8.56 -5.87
CA PHE A 431 -21.70 7.13 -5.58
C PHE A 431 -22.84 6.25 -6.17
N ARG A 432 -22.96 6.20 -7.50
CA ARG A 432 -24.10 5.63 -8.25
C ARG A 432 -23.70 5.00 -9.58
N GLY A 433 -22.45 4.58 -9.74
CA GLY A 433 -21.98 3.90 -10.95
C GLY A 433 -21.98 2.38 -10.80
N GLN A 434 -22.47 1.67 -11.84
CA GLN A 434 -22.00 0.31 -12.10
C GLN A 434 -20.50 0.35 -12.34
N LEU A 435 -19.77 -0.66 -11.85
CA LEU A 435 -18.36 -0.81 -12.20
C LEU A 435 -18.21 -0.87 -13.72
N PRO A 436 -17.15 -0.25 -14.28
CA PRO A 436 -16.83 -0.45 -15.68
C PRO A 436 -16.49 -1.92 -15.92
N MET A 437 -16.41 -2.29 -17.20
CA MET A 437 -15.81 -3.55 -17.59
C MET A 437 -14.35 -3.59 -17.11
N LEU A 438 -13.98 -4.66 -16.40
CA LEU A 438 -12.63 -4.83 -15.84
C LEU A 438 -11.84 -5.84 -16.67
N GLU A 439 -10.58 -5.52 -16.95
CA GLU A 439 -9.68 -6.42 -17.68
C GLU A 439 -9.31 -7.63 -16.82
N GLU A 440 -9.23 -8.80 -17.45
CA GLU A 440 -8.93 -10.05 -16.77
C GLU A 440 -7.42 -10.31 -16.71
N ILE A 441 -6.92 -10.73 -15.55
CA ILE A 441 -5.55 -11.22 -15.39
C ILE A 441 -5.58 -12.74 -15.62
N THR A 442 -5.04 -13.19 -16.75
CA THR A 442 -5.13 -14.60 -17.17
C THR A 442 -3.87 -15.39 -16.83
N PRO A 443 -3.93 -16.73 -16.73
CA PRO A 443 -2.74 -17.58 -16.60
C PRO A 443 -1.75 -17.38 -17.74
N GLU A 444 -2.23 -17.07 -18.94
CA GLU A 444 -1.41 -16.75 -20.11
C GLU A 444 -0.65 -15.42 -19.96
N ASN A 445 -1.16 -14.47 -19.17
CA ASN A 445 -0.39 -13.30 -18.76
C ASN A 445 0.66 -13.70 -17.72
N LEU A 446 0.23 -14.42 -16.68
CA LEU A 446 1.07 -14.77 -15.52
C LEU A 446 2.25 -15.68 -15.87
N GLN A 447 2.19 -16.48 -16.93
CA GLN A 447 3.36 -17.25 -17.40
C GLN A 447 4.54 -16.33 -17.76
N TYR A 448 4.26 -15.12 -18.25
CA TYR A 448 5.30 -14.15 -18.58
C TYR A 448 5.85 -13.49 -17.32
N ASP A 449 4.99 -13.20 -16.34
CA ASP A 449 5.42 -12.73 -15.01
C ASP A 449 6.35 -13.75 -14.32
N VAL A 450 6.02 -15.04 -14.38
CA VAL A 450 6.88 -16.12 -13.87
C VAL A 450 8.21 -16.14 -14.59
N LYS A 451 8.21 -16.08 -15.93
CA LYS A 451 9.45 -16.09 -16.73
C LYS A 451 10.32 -14.85 -16.45
N ASP A 452 9.70 -13.70 -16.21
CA ASP A 452 10.38 -12.47 -15.85
C ASP A 452 10.99 -12.61 -14.44
N ALA A 453 10.25 -13.13 -13.48
CA ALA A 453 10.73 -13.41 -12.12
C ALA A 453 11.91 -14.41 -12.10
N GLU A 454 11.87 -15.48 -12.89
CA GLU A 454 12.97 -16.44 -13.05
C GLU A 454 14.23 -15.77 -13.62
N GLN A 455 14.08 -14.91 -14.62
CA GLN A 455 15.20 -14.16 -15.20
C GLN A 455 15.78 -13.14 -14.21
N LEU A 456 14.95 -12.50 -13.38
CA LEU A 456 15.38 -11.61 -12.32
C LEU A 456 16.19 -12.37 -11.27
N ALA A 457 15.68 -13.49 -10.77
CA ALA A 457 16.41 -14.35 -9.82
C ALA A 457 17.74 -14.86 -10.42
N ALA A 458 17.76 -15.21 -11.70
CA ALA A 458 18.97 -15.63 -12.41
C ALA A 458 19.91 -14.47 -12.79
N ARG A 459 19.50 -13.21 -12.60
CA ARG A 459 20.21 -12.00 -13.05
C ARG A 459 20.50 -12.00 -14.56
N THR A 460 19.59 -12.60 -15.33
CA THR A 460 19.68 -12.70 -16.80
C THR A 460 18.72 -11.77 -17.52
N MET A 461 17.87 -11.05 -16.80
CA MET A 461 17.08 -9.96 -17.38
C MET A 461 18.02 -8.84 -17.88
N GLY A 462 17.54 -8.02 -18.82
CA GLY A 462 18.33 -6.96 -19.44
C GLY A 462 19.52 -7.45 -20.29
N CYS A 463 20.30 -6.51 -20.83
CA CYS A 463 21.50 -6.86 -21.60
C CYS A 463 22.56 -7.47 -20.67
N THR A 464 22.92 -8.73 -20.85
CA THR A 464 23.99 -9.40 -20.08
C THR A 464 25.36 -8.88 -20.54
N PRO A 465 26.13 -8.11 -19.75
CA PRO A 465 27.48 -7.75 -20.16
C PRO A 465 28.38 -9.01 -20.10
N PRO A 466 29.29 -9.20 -21.07
CA PRO A 466 30.36 -10.19 -20.93
C PRO A 466 31.11 -9.98 -19.61
N ARG A 467 31.38 -11.06 -18.87
CA ARG A 467 32.00 -11.02 -17.52
C ARG A 467 33.28 -10.20 -17.44
N GLN A 468 34.01 -10.07 -18.56
CA GLN A 468 35.23 -9.27 -18.64
C GLN A 468 34.99 -7.74 -18.63
N LEU A 469 33.80 -7.26 -18.96
CA LEU A 469 33.46 -5.83 -19.08
C LEU A 469 32.77 -5.26 -17.84
N SER A 470 32.13 -6.12 -17.03
CA SER A 470 31.50 -5.75 -15.75
C SER A 470 32.49 -5.23 -14.70
N GLU A 471 33.78 -5.60 -14.79
CA GLU A 471 34.83 -5.12 -13.88
C GLU A 471 35.47 -3.80 -14.34
N LEU A 472 35.31 -3.42 -15.61
CA LEU A 472 36.00 -2.27 -16.22
C LEU A 472 35.18 -0.99 -16.21
N TRP A 473 33.84 -1.09 -16.32
CA TRP A 473 32.94 0.07 -16.35
C TRP A 473 31.69 -0.14 -15.48
N PRO A 474 31.80 0.00 -14.15
CA PRO A 474 30.68 -0.15 -13.24
C PRO A 474 29.60 0.95 -13.36
N LEU A 475 29.89 2.08 -14.02
CA LEU A 475 29.04 3.28 -14.07
C LEU A 475 28.29 3.51 -15.41
N HIS A 476 28.50 2.69 -16.45
CA HIS A 476 27.94 2.94 -17.79
C HIS A 476 26.81 1.99 -18.23
N TRP A 477 26.32 1.13 -17.34
CA TRP A 477 25.20 0.20 -17.61
C TRP A 477 23.89 0.61 -16.91
N GLU A 478 23.76 1.88 -16.52
CA GLU A 478 22.62 2.44 -15.78
C GLU A 478 21.24 2.31 -16.47
N GLY A 479 21.17 1.76 -17.70
CA GLY A 479 19.93 1.52 -18.44
C GLY A 479 19.71 0.06 -18.90
N CYS A 480 20.43 -0.91 -18.34
CA CYS A 480 20.18 -2.35 -18.57
C CYS A 480 19.70 -2.98 -17.25
N ASN A 481 18.64 -3.81 -17.27
CA ASN A 481 17.85 -4.18 -16.09
C ASN A 481 16.99 -3.04 -15.52
N PHE A 482 16.63 -2.04 -16.33
CA PHE A 482 15.63 -1.07 -15.86
C PHE A 482 14.26 -1.76 -15.97
N ILE A 483 13.67 -2.03 -14.81
CA ILE A 483 12.25 -2.38 -14.69
C ILE A 483 11.52 -1.03 -14.65
N PRO A 484 10.50 -0.79 -15.51
CA PRO A 484 9.73 -1.78 -16.27
C PRO A 484 10.18 -2.08 -17.72
N GLU A 485 11.23 -1.44 -18.24
CA GLU A 485 11.61 -1.47 -19.66
C GLU A 485 12.00 -2.86 -20.19
N ASP A 486 12.51 -3.75 -19.33
CA ASP A 486 12.92 -5.12 -19.69
C ASP A 486 11.85 -6.19 -19.40
N LEU A 487 10.67 -5.80 -18.89
CA LEU A 487 9.58 -6.73 -18.63
C LEU A 487 8.87 -7.17 -19.91
N HIS A 488 8.34 -8.39 -19.91
CA HIS A 488 7.63 -8.90 -21.07
C HIS A 488 6.34 -8.09 -21.30
N PRO A 489 6.06 -7.59 -22.53
CA PRO A 489 4.93 -6.68 -22.80
C PRO A 489 3.55 -7.33 -22.69
N LYS A 490 3.50 -8.66 -22.52
CA LYS A 490 2.28 -9.45 -22.27
C LYS A 490 2.12 -9.86 -20.79
N SER A 491 3.13 -9.60 -19.96
CA SER A 491 3.07 -9.85 -18.51
C SER A 491 2.09 -8.89 -17.86
N PHE A 492 1.48 -9.29 -16.74
CA PHE A 492 0.65 -8.39 -15.95
C PHE A 492 1.51 -7.32 -15.27
N ARG A 493 2.68 -7.68 -14.73
CA ARG A 493 3.65 -6.77 -14.13
C ARG A 493 4.06 -5.67 -15.10
N GLY A 494 4.27 -5.97 -16.37
CA GLY A 494 4.63 -4.99 -17.41
C GLY A 494 3.51 -4.00 -17.77
N TYR A 495 2.29 -4.18 -17.23
CA TYR A 495 1.13 -3.35 -17.55
C TYR A 495 0.97 -2.11 -16.65
N PHE A 496 1.61 -2.08 -15.49
CA PHE A 496 1.56 -0.97 -14.53
C PHE A 496 2.95 -0.63 -13.95
N GLY A 497 3.03 0.49 -13.23
CA GLY A 497 4.30 1.07 -12.75
C GLY A 497 4.88 0.34 -11.54
N HIS A 498 4.49 0.78 -10.34
CA HIS A 498 5.04 0.32 -9.06
C HIS A 498 4.11 -0.68 -8.37
N ASN A 499 2.85 -0.29 -8.23
CA ASN A 499 1.79 -1.04 -7.59
C ASN A 499 0.50 -0.86 -8.40
N THR A 500 -0.46 -1.73 -8.17
CA THR A 500 -1.84 -1.58 -8.64
C THR A 500 -2.78 -2.34 -7.72
N ASN A 501 -4.07 -2.42 -8.04
CA ASN A 501 -5.04 -3.18 -7.26
C ASN A 501 -5.58 -4.39 -8.07
N VAL A 502 -5.88 -5.48 -7.37
CA VAL A 502 -6.47 -6.69 -7.95
C VAL A 502 -7.72 -7.08 -7.16
N TRP A 503 -8.80 -7.38 -7.87
CA TRP A 503 -9.98 -8.03 -7.31
C TRP A 503 -10.11 -9.45 -7.87
N ALA A 504 -9.93 -10.44 -7.00
CA ALA A 504 -10.23 -11.84 -7.29
C ALA A 504 -11.65 -12.18 -6.78
N THR A 505 -12.49 -12.75 -7.64
CA THR A 505 -13.84 -13.21 -7.27
C THR A 505 -14.16 -14.59 -7.82
N ILE A 506 -14.91 -15.39 -7.06
CA ILE A 506 -15.54 -16.62 -7.56
C ILE A 506 -16.92 -16.37 -8.19
N ASP A 507 -17.49 -15.18 -7.98
CA ASP A 507 -18.79 -14.77 -8.53
C ASP A 507 -18.62 -13.58 -9.47
N ILE A 508 -18.68 -13.86 -10.76
CA ILE A 508 -18.57 -12.85 -11.83
C ILE A 508 -19.91 -12.22 -12.20
N ASN A 509 -21.04 -12.64 -11.60
CA ASN A 509 -22.35 -12.09 -11.98
C ASN A 509 -22.50 -10.61 -11.63
N ALA A 510 -21.69 -10.12 -10.69
CA ALA A 510 -21.71 -8.74 -10.23
C ALA A 510 -20.82 -7.79 -11.06
N VAL A 511 -20.06 -8.30 -12.05
CA VAL A 511 -19.07 -7.53 -12.79
C VAL A 511 -18.97 -7.95 -14.25
N GLN A 512 -18.72 -6.99 -15.14
CA GLN A 512 -18.43 -7.30 -16.54
C GLN A 512 -16.94 -7.57 -16.71
N VAL A 513 -16.60 -8.78 -17.15
CA VAL A 513 -15.22 -9.19 -17.43
C VAL A 513 -14.87 -8.87 -18.88
N GLY A 514 -13.79 -8.11 -19.05
CA GLY A 514 -13.25 -7.69 -20.33
C GLY A 514 -12.21 -8.67 -20.88
N GLY A 515 -11.38 -8.20 -21.82
CA GLY A 515 -10.29 -8.98 -22.37
C GLY A 515 -9.10 -9.12 -21.41
N PRO A 516 -8.10 -9.95 -21.76
CA PRO A 516 -6.87 -10.10 -21.00
C PRO A 516 -6.10 -8.78 -20.87
N VAL A 517 -5.49 -8.56 -19.71
CA VAL A 517 -4.54 -7.45 -19.47
C VAL A 517 -3.31 -7.54 -20.38
N GLY A 518 -2.57 -6.44 -20.48
CA GLY A 518 -1.25 -6.38 -21.10
C GLY A 518 -1.06 -5.17 -22.02
N VAL A 519 0.18 -4.71 -22.15
CA VAL A 519 0.53 -3.67 -23.13
C VAL A 519 0.35 -4.18 -24.56
N GLN A 520 0.56 -5.48 -24.75
CA GLN A 520 0.23 -6.21 -25.97
C GLN A 520 -0.80 -7.30 -25.73
N SER A 521 -1.67 -7.48 -26.73
CA SER A 521 -2.59 -8.61 -26.72
C SER A 521 -1.83 -9.94 -26.76
N LEU A 522 -2.39 -10.97 -26.12
CA LEU A 522 -1.80 -12.31 -26.07
C LEU A 522 -1.57 -12.91 -27.48
N ASN A 523 -2.42 -12.56 -28.45
CA ASN A 523 -2.36 -13.05 -29.82
C ASN A 523 -1.40 -12.26 -30.74
N GLN A 524 -0.88 -11.12 -30.28
CA GLN A 524 0.05 -10.30 -31.07
C GLN A 524 1.43 -10.97 -31.13
N SER A 525 2.10 -10.91 -32.30
CA SER A 525 3.47 -11.44 -32.42
C SER A 525 4.44 -10.56 -31.63
N SER A 526 5.36 -11.17 -30.88
CA SER A 526 6.42 -10.44 -30.19
C SER A 526 7.39 -9.74 -31.14
N THR A 527 7.45 -10.15 -32.42
CA THR A 527 8.28 -9.52 -33.46
C THR A 527 7.67 -8.25 -34.05
N ASP A 528 6.39 -7.96 -33.78
CA ASP A 528 5.72 -6.76 -34.31
C ASP A 528 6.12 -5.48 -33.56
N TRP A 529 6.95 -5.59 -32.52
CA TRP A 529 7.70 -4.49 -31.90
C TRP A 529 8.78 -3.96 -32.86
N SER A 530 8.36 -3.31 -33.95
CA SER A 530 9.23 -2.45 -34.73
C SER A 530 9.31 -1.07 -34.04
N GLY A 531 10.53 -0.55 -33.89
CA GLY A 531 10.96 0.57 -33.02
C GLY A 531 10.26 1.95 -33.13
N ILE A 532 9.10 2.03 -33.78
CA ILE A 532 8.23 3.21 -33.80
C ILE A 532 7.32 3.24 -32.55
N ALA A 533 6.97 2.08 -31.98
CA ALA A 533 6.13 2.00 -30.77
C ALA A 533 6.88 2.42 -29.49
N VAL A 534 8.20 2.20 -29.42
CA VAL A 534 9.04 2.62 -28.28
C VAL A 534 9.04 4.15 -28.15
N SER A 535 9.02 4.89 -29.27
CA SER A 535 8.94 6.36 -29.23
C SER A 535 7.56 6.85 -28.80
N ALA A 536 6.48 6.17 -29.21
CA ALA A 536 5.12 6.52 -28.81
C ALA A 536 4.84 6.18 -27.33
N LEU A 537 5.39 5.07 -26.82
CA LEU A 537 5.30 4.68 -25.41
C LEU A 537 6.22 5.51 -24.52
N ILE A 538 7.43 5.88 -24.98
CA ILE A 538 8.24 6.89 -24.29
C ILE A 538 7.46 8.22 -24.24
N TRP A 539 6.81 8.64 -25.33
CA TRP A 539 5.99 9.85 -25.30
C TRP A 539 4.75 9.72 -24.42
N GLN A 540 4.10 8.55 -24.33
CA GLN A 540 2.96 8.33 -23.43
C GLN A 540 3.40 8.20 -21.96
N TYR A 541 4.51 7.53 -21.67
CA TYR A 541 5.10 7.38 -20.34
C TYR A 541 5.66 8.72 -19.84
N VAL A 542 6.39 9.45 -20.70
CA VAL A 542 6.87 10.82 -20.41
C VAL A 542 5.68 11.77 -20.27
N ALA A 543 4.63 11.70 -21.10
CA ALA A 543 3.45 12.55 -20.94
C ALA A 543 2.64 12.23 -19.68
N ARG A 544 2.53 10.95 -19.29
CA ARG A 544 1.83 10.49 -18.07
C ARG A 544 2.61 10.82 -16.79
N ASN A 545 3.95 10.79 -16.83
CA ASN A 545 4.79 11.25 -15.72
C ASN A 545 4.95 12.79 -15.69
N PHE A 546 4.88 13.49 -16.83
CA PHE A 546 4.84 14.95 -16.87
C PHE A 546 3.51 15.55 -16.38
N SER A 547 2.38 14.82 -16.42
CA SER A 547 1.14 15.31 -15.80
C SER A 547 1.23 15.40 -14.27
N LEU A 548 2.03 14.54 -13.63
CA LEU A 548 2.37 14.66 -12.20
C LEU A 548 3.22 15.91 -11.95
N TRP A 549 4.09 16.30 -12.89
CA TRP A 549 4.96 17.48 -12.78
C TRP A 549 4.24 18.80 -13.08
N ARG A 550 3.36 18.86 -14.09
CA ARG A 550 2.55 20.06 -14.38
C ARG A 550 1.50 20.37 -13.32
N GLY A 551 0.99 19.36 -12.61
CA GLY A 551 0.11 19.56 -11.46
C GLY A 551 0.80 20.29 -10.30
N TRP A 552 2.11 20.10 -10.15
CA TRP A 552 2.95 20.84 -9.20
C TRP A 552 3.33 22.23 -9.71
N GLN A 553 3.59 22.40 -11.02
CA GLN A 553 3.94 23.69 -11.61
C GLN A 553 2.73 24.65 -11.68
N GLN A 554 1.53 24.16 -11.99
CA GLN A 554 0.29 24.98 -11.93
C GLN A 554 -0.12 25.36 -10.50
N LYS A 555 0.25 24.55 -9.47
CA LYS A 555 0.07 24.92 -8.06
C LYS A 555 1.11 25.93 -7.57
N ALA A 556 2.32 25.93 -8.13
CA ALA A 556 3.31 26.98 -7.88
C ALA A 556 2.89 28.32 -8.53
N ASP A 557 2.29 28.28 -9.73
CA ASP A 557 1.87 29.48 -10.48
C ASP A 557 0.52 30.07 -10.00
N SER A 558 -0.26 29.34 -9.19
CA SER A 558 -1.56 29.79 -8.66
C SER A 558 -1.53 30.24 -7.20
N CYS A 559 -0.34 30.37 -6.61
CA CYS A 559 -0.17 31.07 -5.35
C CYS A 559 -0.29 32.59 -5.64
N PRO A 560 -1.31 33.31 -5.14
CA PRO A 560 -1.33 34.75 -5.27
C PRO A 560 -0.20 35.30 -4.41
N MET A 561 0.89 35.75 -5.03
CA MET A 561 1.76 36.74 -4.40
C MET A 561 0.91 37.99 -4.19
N GLN A 562 0.23 38.07 -3.04
CA GLN A 562 -0.19 39.35 -2.50
C GLN A 562 1.09 40.12 -2.19
N SER A 563 1.30 41.18 -2.96
CA SER A 563 2.16 42.28 -2.59
C SER A 563 1.78 42.76 -1.18
N GLN A 564 2.64 42.51 -0.20
CA GLN A 564 2.77 43.38 0.95
C GLN A 564 4.21 43.88 0.98
N GLU A 565 4.39 45.03 0.37
CA GLU A 565 5.27 46.06 0.92
C GLU A 565 4.81 46.34 2.36
N ASP A 566 5.73 46.18 3.31
CA ASP A 566 5.91 46.92 4.56
C ASP A 566 6.21 46.03 5.79
N GLN A 567 7.44 46.23 6.29
CA GLN A 567 8.07 45.86 7.57
C GLN A 567 8.68 44.46 7.73
#